data_AF-A0A6A4KVB3-F1
#
_entry.id   AF-A0A6A4KVB3-F1
#
_cell.length_a   1.000
_cell.length_b   1.000
_cell.length_c   1.000
_cell.angle_alpha   90.00
_cell.angle_beta   90.00
_cell.angle_gamma   90.00
#
_symmetry.space_group_name_H-M   'P 1'
#
loop_
_entity.id
_entity.type
_entity.pdbx_description
1 polymer ?
#
loop_
_entity_poly.entity_id
_entity_poly.type
_entity_poly.pdbx_seq_one_letter_code
_entity_poly.pdbx_strand_id
1 'polypeptide(L)'
;MNIFLHTAIPFPSPFAFPKISSTIISKPVKACAAVCCLGLEGHGNSKMSEEMLQPVKSVQEKKHNDIWQLFSEAWQNIMFLNNQRMVAMEELDKMKRENEILLDRIEQLEMKKQNSCGKGDRLFIKSDLLPRIDSMVLTGMISTGEAAGLRMMILDSKVSVADDFSDIHHKNDAELLAELRHFSDKCKKKCFHIVHVCTEMEPVIPVGSLASYVTGISCALQRKGHFVEVVLPKYAGLILDEVQGLREIEAEFYSYFNGQLHNNKIWT
;
A
#
# COMPACT_ATOMS: atom_id res chain seq x y z
N MET A 1 15.05 -21.93 23.61
CA MET A 1 15.17 -20.46 23.70
C MET A 1 15.05 -19.92 22.29
N ASN A 2 14.01 -19.13 22.02
CA ASN A 2 13.62 -18.64 20.70
C ASN A 2 14.73 -17.85 20.02
N ILE A 3 15.07 -18.17 18.77
CA ILE A 3 15.76 -17.24 17.86
C ILE A 3 15.14 -17.38 16.47
N PHE A 4 14.49 -16.30 16.05
CA PHE A 4 13.82 -16.12 14.77
C PHE A 4 14.85 -15.92 13.65
N LEU A 5 14.75 -16.70 12.56
CA LEU A 5 15.39 -16.39 11.29
C LEU A 5 14.35 -15.74 10.34
N HIS A 6 14.21 -14.43 10.48
CA HIS A 6 13.65 -13.60 9.42
C HIS A 6 14.74 -13.39 8.36
N THR A 7 14.69 -14.19 7.31
CA THR A 7 15.31 -13.85 6.02
C THR A 7 14.57 -12.65 5.43
N ALA A 8 15.17 -11.46 5.57
CA ALA A 8 14.86 -10.27 4.79
C ALA A 8 16.03 -10.05 3.83
N ILE A 9 15.76 -10.18 2.53
CA ILE A 9 16.68 -9.79 1.46
C ILE A 9 16.73 -8.25 1.46
N PRO A 10 17.92 -7.60 1.41
CA PRO A 10 17.97 -6.16 1.28
C PRO A 10 17.55 -5.74 -0.13
N PHE A 11 16.62 -4.79 -0.18
CA PHE A 11 16.37 -3.98 -1.36
C PHE A 11 17.60 -3.10 -1.65
N PRO A 12 17.88 -2.75 -2.92
CA PRO A 12 18.80 -1.66 -3.23
C PRO A 12 18.24 -0.35 -2.66
N SER A 13 19.10 0.45 -2.03
CA SER A 13 18.76 1.75 -1.49
C SER A 13 18.11 2.66 -2.54
N PRO A 14 17.08 3.45 -2.18
CA PRO A 14 16.48 4.41 -3.10
C PRO A 14 17.50 5.49 -3.49
N PHE A 15 17.54 5.80 -4.78
CA PHE A 15 18.23 6.97 -5.31
C PHE A 15 17.84 8.22 -4.49
N ALA A 16 18.85 8.98 -4.06
CA ALA A 16 18.67 10.25 -3.39
C ALA A 16 17.97 11.24 -4.34
N PHE A 17 16.74 11.63 -4.01
CA PHE A 17 16.09 12.77 -4.64
C PHE A 17 16.76 14.08 -4.17
N PRO A 18 16.96 15.07 -5.05
CA PRO A 18 17.44 16.39 -4.64
C PRO A 18 16.42 17.05 -3.71
N LYS A 19 16.90 17.58 -2.58
CA LYS A 19 16.12 18.36 -1.61
C LYS A 19 15.57 19.61 -2.30
N ILE A 20 14.26 19.64 -2.53
CA ILE A 20 13.52 20.86 -2.85
C ILE A 20 13.00 21.41 -1.51
N SER A 21 13.54 22.55 -1.09
CA SER A 21 13.00 23.33 0.04
C SER A 21 11.57 23.78 -0.30
N SER A 22 10.60 23.35 0.51
CA SER A 22 9.26 23.92 0.52
C SER A 22 9.12 24.84 1.72
N THR A 23 9.02 26.15 1.45
CA THR A 23 8.57 27.13 2.43
C THR A 23 7.05 27.09 2.44
N ILE A 24 6.47 26.40 3.43
CA ILE A 24 5.03 26.46 3.72
C ILE A 24 4.80 27.62 4.69
N ILE A 25 4.14 28.68 4.21
CA ILE A 25 3.47 29.65 5.09
C ILE A 25 2.02 29.20 5.22
N SER A 26 1.69 28.65 6.39
CA SER A 26 0.33 28.38 6.83
C SER A 26 -0.35 29.67 7.32
N LYS A 27 -1.59 29.92 6.89
CA LYS A 27 -2.57 30.64 7.72
C LYS A 27 -3.90 29.88 7.73
N PRO A 28 -4.58 29.81 8.89
CA PRO A 28 -5.67 28.87 9.11
C PRO A 28 -7.02 29.42 8.65
N VAL A 29 -7.85 28.53 8.13
CA VAL A 29 -9.29 28.72 7.96
C VAL A 29 -9.97 28.32 9.27
N LYS A 30 -10.77 29.22 9.83
CA LYS A 30 -11.78 28.90 10.85
C LYS A 30 -13.16 29.07 10.24
N ALA A 31 -13.93 27.98 10.26
CA ALA A 31 -15.37 27.98 10.04
C ALA A 31 -16.11 28.24 11.35
N CYS A 32 -17.15 29.08 11.34
CA CYS A 32 -18.51 28.74 11.77
C CYS A 32 -19.45 29.96 11.73
N ALA A 33 -20.70 29.67 11.40
CA ALA A 33 -21.82 30.57 11.18
C ALA A 33 -22.43 31.16 12.46
N ALA A 34 -23.15 32.28 12.32
CA ALA A 34 -24.45 32.62 12.96
C ALA A 34 -24.70 34.15 12.77
N VAL A 35 -25.72 34.58 12.00
CA VAL A 35 -27.08 34.98 12.44
C VAL A 35 -27.20 36.43 12.94
N CYS A 36 -28.24 37.10 12.42
CA CYS A 36 -29.01 38.24 12.92
C CYS A 36 -28.44 39.68 12.89
N CYS A 37 -29.01 40.46 11.97
CA CYS A 37 -29.96 41.55 12.19
C CYS A 37 -29.62 42.79 13.04
N LEU A 38 -30.27 43.89 12.62
CA LEU A 38 -30.50 45.20 13.24
C LEU A 38 -29.41 46.24 12.89
N GLY A 39 -29.67 47.38 12.25
CA GLY A 39 -30.90 48.14 12.13
C GLY A 39 -30.73 49.50 12.83
N LEU A 40 -31.02 50.57 12.08
CA LEU A 40 -31.27 51.95 12.50
C LEU A 40 -30.04 52.82 12.84
N GLU A 41 -29.91 53.95 12.15
CA GLU A 41 -30.23 55.25 12.74
C GLU A 41 -30.45 56.31 11.64
N GLY A 42 -31.58 56.99 11.73
CA GLY A 42 -31.89 58.20 10.97
C GLY A 42 -31.82 59.42 11.89
N HIS A 43 -31.65 60.59 11.30
CA HIS A 43 -31.97 61.85 11.98
C HIS A 43 -32.47 62.91 11.02
N GLY A 44 -33.61 63.50 11.38
CA GLY A 44 -34.21 64.65 10.73
C GLY A 44 -34.37 65.81 11.71
N ASN A 45 -34.41 67.02 11.15
CA ASN A 45 -35.07 68.27 11.60
C ASN A 45 -34.53 69.39 10.67
N SER A 46 -35.21 70.47 10.28
CA SER A 46 -36.28 71.27 10.90
C SER A 46 -37.00 72.12 9.81
N LYS A 47 -38.15 72.70 10.18
CA LYS A 47 -39.12 73.49 9.38
C LYS A 47 -38.64 74.91 8.99
N MET A 48 -39.11 75.46 7.87
CA MET A 48 -39.98 76.67 7.78
C MET A 48 -40.50 76.88 6.35
N SER A 49 -41.72 77.39 6.25
CA SER A 49 -42.60 77.66 5.11
C SER A 49 -42.07 78.68 4.08
N GLU A 50 -42.46 78.58 2.80
CA GLU A 50 -43.23 79.59 2.04
C GLU A 50 -43.47 79.20 0.58
N GLU A 51 -44.38 79.92 -0.06
CA GLU A 51 -45.28 79.55 -1.14
C GLU A 51 -44.69 79.32 -2.55
N MET A 52 -45.53 78.60 -3.32
CA MET A 52 -45.88 78.83 -4.73
C MET A 52 -45.02 78.23 -5.86
N LEU A 53 -45.80 77.61 -6.77
CA LEU A 53 -45.54 77.29 -8.18
C LEU A 53 -44.94 75.90 -8.46
N GLN A 54 -45.83 74.98 -8.85
CA GLN A 54 -45.47 73.82 -9.66
C GLN A 54 -44.86 74.27 -11.01
N PRO A 55 -43.88 73.52 -11.51
CA PRO A 55 -43.91 73.11 -12.91
C PRO A 55 -43.93 71.58 -13.03
N VAL A 56 -44.91 71.09 -13.78
CA VAL A 56 -45.13 69.69 -14.17
C VAL A 56 -44.04 69.20 -15.15
N LYS A 57 -42.78 69.14 -14.72
CA LYS A 57 -41.67 68.58 -15.52
C LYS A 57 -40.81 67.53 -14.79
N SER A 58 -40.88 67.42 -13.46
CA SER A 58 -39.95 66.60 -12.67
C SER A 58 -40.33 65.11 -12.51
N VAL A 59 -41.56 64.70 -12.86
CA VAL A 59 -42.06 63.33 -12.61
C VAL A 59 -41.72 62.36 -13.75
N GLN A 60 -41.63 62.84 -15.00
CA GLN A 60 -41.28 62.01 -16.16
C GLN A 60 -39.77 61.73 -16.24
N GLU A 61 -38.91 62.68 -15.86
CA GLU A 61 -37.45 62.49 -15.84
C GLU A 61 -36.98 61.50 -14.76
N LYS A 62 -37.63 61.49 -13.58
CA LYS A 62 -37.32 60.50 -12.52
C LYS A 62 -37.66 59.08 -12.94
N LYS A 63 -38.85 58.84 -13.51
CA LYS A 63 -39.25 57.51 -13.99
C LYS A 63 -38.40 57.01 -15.15
N HIS A 64 -37.96 57.90 -16.03
CA HIS A 64 -37.07 57.55 -17.14
C HIS A 64 -35.69 57.14 -16.63
N ASN A 65 -35.14 57.85 -15.63
CA ASN A 65 -33.90 57.44 -14.96
C ASN A 65 -34.02 56.09 -14.24
N ASP A 66 -35.14 55.84 -13.54
CA ASP A 66 -35.37 54.55 -12.87
C ASP A 66 -35.43 53.39 -13.89
N ILE A 67 -36.01 53.59 -15.07
CA ILE A 67 -36.06 52.59 -16.15
C ILE A 67 -34.67 52.34 -16.74
N TRP A 68 -33.89 53.39 -17.00
CA TRP A 68 -32.51 53.26 -17.51
C TRP A 68 -31.57 52.61 -16.50
N GLN A 69 -31.81 52.83 -15.22
CA GLN A 69 -31.08 52.18 -14.15
C GLN A 69 -31.42 50.69 -14.08
N LEU A 70 -32.70 50.32 -14.15
CA LEU A 70 -33.12 48.91 -14.23
C LEU A 70 -32.57 48.20 -15.47
N PHE A 71 -32.50 48.89 -16.61
CA PHE A 71 -31.83 48.33 -17.79
C PHE A 71 -30.34 48.12 -17.52
N SER A 72 -29.64 49.13 -17.02
CA SER A 72 -28.21 49.02 -16.71
C SER A 72 -27.92 47.90 -15.71
N GLU A 73 -28.74 47.77 -14.66
CA GLU A 73 -28.66 46.71 -13.66
C GLU A 73 -28.99 45.33 -14.26
N ALA A 74 -30.01 45.22 -15.12
CA ALA A 74 -30.33 43.98 -15.81
C ALA A 74 -29.19 43.54 -16.74
N TRP A 75 -28.59 44.49 -17.48
CA TRP A 75 -27.42 44.25 -18.31
C TRP A 75 -26.22 43.80 -17.47
N GLN A 76 -25.97 44.44 -16.33
CA GLN A 76 -24.91 44.07 -15.39
C GLN A 76 -25.13 42.64 -14.85
N ASN A 77 -26.37 42.30 -14.48
CA ASN A 77 -26.74 40.97 -13.98
C ASN A 77 -26.56 39.89 -15.05
N ILE A 78 -26.99 40.15 -16.29
CA ILE A 78 -26.79 39.23 -17.41
C ILE A 78 -25.30 39.00 -17.65
N MET A 79 -24.51 40.07 -17.66
CA MET A 79 -23.07 39.98 -17.86
C MET A 79 -22.39 39.18 -16.74
N PHE A 80 -22.77 39.44 -15.49
CA PHE A 80 -22.24 38.73 -14.33
C PHE A 80 -22.56 37.23 -14.38
N LEU A 81 -23.83 36.87 -14.64
CA LEU A 81 -24.25 35.48 -14.72
C LEU A 81 -23.57 34.75 -15.89
N ASN A 82 -23.43 35.40 -17.05
CA ASN A 82 -22.72 34.82 -18.18
C ASN A 82 -21.24 34.61 -17.88
N ASN A 83 -20.59 35.53 -17.18
CA ASN A 83 -19.20 35.33 -16.74
C ASN A 83 -19.06 34.15 -15.78
N GLN A 84 -19.96 34.03 -14.79
CA GLN A 84 -19.95 32.89 -13.87
C GLN A 84 -20.16 31.56 -14.60
N ARG A 85 -21.07 31.53 -15.58
CA ARG A 85 -21.30 30.34 -16.42
C ARG A 85 -20.07 29.98 -17.25
N MET A 86 -19.37 30.97 -17.82
CA MET A 86 -18.15 30.73 -18.59
C MET A 86 -17.03 30.15 -17.72
N VAL A 87 -16.83 30.68 -16.51
CA VAL A 87 -15.84 30.14 -15.56
C VAL A 87 -16.18 28.71 -15.17
N ALA A 88 -17.44 28.43 -14.83
CA ALA A 88 -17.87 27.08 -14.48
C ALA A 88 -17.70 26.07 -15.65
N MET A 89 -17.92 26.51 -16.89
CA MET A 89 -17.67 25.67 -18.07
C MET A 89 -16.17 25.42 -18.29
N GLU A 90 -15.32 26.42 -18.10
CA GLU A 90 -13.87 26.27 -18.22
C GLU A 90 -13.30 25.30 -17.17
N GLU A 91 -13.76 25.39 -15.93
CA GLU A 91 -13.38 24.46 -14.86
C GLU A 91 -13.82 23.02 -15.17
N LEU A 92 -15.03 22.87 -15.71
CA LEU A 92 -15.53 21.56 -16.14
C LEU A 92 -14.67 20.96 -17.27
N ASP A 93 -14.30 21.76 -18.26
CA ASP A 93 -13.42 21.32 -19.37
C ASP A 93 -12.02 21.00 -18.87
N LYS A 94 -11.52 21.71 -17.85
CA LYS A 94 -10.27 21.35 -17.17
C LYS A 94 -10.38 19.99 -16.47
N MET A 95 -11.44 19.76 -15.68
CA MET A 95 -11.67 18.48 -15.02
C MET A 95 -11.80 17.32 -16.01
N LYS A 96 -12.47 17.56 -17.14
CA LYS A 96 -12.63 16.55 -18.20
C LYS A 96 -11.27 16.13 -18.78
N ARG A 97 -10.40 17.10 -19.08
CA ARG A 97 -9.03 16.81 -19.54
C ARG A 97 -8.22 16.05 -18.50
N GLU A 98 -8.30 16.44 -17.23
CA GLU A 98 -7.64 15.72 -16.14
C GLU A 98 -8.13 14.27 -16.04
N ASN A 99 -9.45 14.06 -16.17
CA ASN A 99 -10.03 12.72 -16.15
C ASN A 99 -9.56 11.87 -17.35
N GLU A 100 -9.48 12.44 -18.55
CA GLU A 100 -8.94 11.76 -19.74
C GLU A 100 -7.47 11.35 -19.54
N ILE A 101 -6.64 12.23 -18.95
CA ILE A 101 -5.25 11.94 -18.61
C ILE A 101 -5.14 10.82 -17.57
N LEU A 102 -6.01 10.83 -16.55
CA LEU A 102 -6.03 9.79 -15.52
C LEU A 102 -6.43 8.43 -16.10
N LEU A 103 -7.39 8.40 -17.03
CA LEU A 103 -7.81 7.18 -17.72
C LEU A 103 -6.66 6.59 -18.55
N ASP A 104 -5.98 7.40 -19.36
CA ASP A 104 -4.78 6.96 -20.11
C ASP A 104 -3.68 6.46 -19.16
N ARG A 105 -3.50 7.12 -18.00
CA ARG A 105 -2.52 6.69 -17.01
C ARG A 105 -2.86 5.33 -16.39
N ILE A 106 -4.13 5.07 -16.12
CA ILE A 106 -4.59 3.77 -15.60
C ILE A 106 -4.31 2.69 -16.64
N GLU A 107 -4.64 2.94 -17.91
CA GLU A 107 -4.40 2.00 -19.00
C GLU A 107 -2.89 1.67 -19.14
N GLN A 108 -2.02 2.69 -19.11
CA GLN A 108 -0.56 2.48 -19.11
C GLN A 108 -0.08 1.65 -17.90
N LEU A 109 -0.65 1.90 -16.72
CA LEU A 109 -0.31 1.15 -15.51
C LEU A 109 -0.79 -0.30 -15.58
N GLU A 110 -1.95 -0.56 -16.18
CA GLU A 110 -2.46 -1.91 -16.43
C GLU A 110 -1.57 -2.67 -17.42
N MET A 111 -1.18 -2.03 -18.54
CA MET A 111 -0.23 -2.62 -19.49
C MET A 111 1.13 -2.91 -18.84
N LYS A 112 1.63 -2.00 -17.99
CA LYS A 112 2.88 -2.20 -17.25
C LYS A 112 2.76 -3.31 -16.19
N LYS A 113 1.60 -3.45 -15.55
CA LYS A 113 1.31 -4.54 -14.60
C LYS A 113 1.34 -5.89 -15.31
N GLN A 114 0.75 -6.00 -16.50
CA GLN A 114 0.79 -7.26 -17.28
C GLN A 114 2.21 -7.62 -17.75
N ASN A 115 3.04 -6.62 -18.10
CA ASN A 115 4.42 -6.86 -18.55
C ASN A 115 5.43 -7.11 -17.41
N SER A 116 5.06 -6.92 -16.14
CA SER A 116 5.94 -7.12 -14.96
C SER A 116 5.59 -8.38 -14.15
N CYS A 117 5.07 -9.38 -14.85
CA CYS A 117 4.69 -10.70 -14.35
C CYS A 117 5.91 -11.47 -13.79
N GLY A 118 6.02 -11.53 -12.47
CA GLY A 118 7.16 -12.19 -11.80
C GLY A 118 7.31 -11.83 -10.33
N LYS A 119 6.79 -10.67 -9.89
CA LYS A 119 6.72 -10.31 -8.45
C LYS A 119 5.34 -9.82 -7.99
N GLY A 120 4.44 -9.45 -8.91
CA GLY A 120 3.10 -8.94 -8.60
C GLY A 120 2.06 -10.03 -8.26
N ASP A 121 2.26 -11.26 -8.72
CA ASP A 121 1.24 -12.31 -8.68
C ASP A 121 0.98 -12.79 -7.25
N ARG A 122 2.00 -12.73 -6.39
CA ARG A 122 1.90 -13.16 -4.99
C ARG A 122 0.97 -12.30 -4.14
N LEU A 123 0.96 -10.98 -4.37
CA LEU A 123 0.09 -10.06 -3.63
C LEU A 123 -1.34 -10.12 -4.17
N PHE A 124 -1.48 -10.28 -5.50
CA PHE A 124 -2.77 -10.42 -6.17
C PHE A 124 -3.52 -11.69 -5.73
N ILE A 125 -2.79 -12.81 -5.60
CA ILE A 125 -3.35 -14.07 -5.10
C ILE A 125 -3.89 -13.93 -3.66
N LYS A 126 -3.19 -13.17 -2.79
CA LYS A 126 -3.64 -12.96 -1.40
C LYS A 126 -4.87 -12.06 -1.32
N SER A 127 -4.92 -10.99 -2.12
CA SER A 127 -6.06 -10.07 -2.14
C SER A 127 -7.34 -10.74 -2.62
N ASP A 128 -7.23 -11.78 -3.45
CA ASP A 128 -8.39 -12.46 -4.02
C ASP A 128 -8.86 -13.65 -3.18
N LEU A 129 -7.94 -14.40 -2.57
CA LEU A 129 -8.26 -15.55 -1.73
C LEU A 129 -8.87 -15.18 -0.39
N LEU A 130 -8.40 -14.11 0.26
CA LEU A 130 -8.88 -13.71 1.60
C LEU A 130 -10.39 -13.35 1.60
N PRO A 131 -10.88 -12.47 0.72
CA PRO A 131 -12.32 -12.18 0.63
C PRO A 131 -13.15 -13.39 0.21
N ARG A 132 -12.58 -14.29 -0.60
CA ARG A 132 -13.25 -15.54 -1.00
C ARG A 132 -13.49 -16.44 0.22
N ILE A 133 -12.51 -16.56 1.11
CA ILE A 133 -12.67 -17.28 2.39
C ILE A 133 -13.73 -16.63 3.26
N ASP A 134 -13.76 -15.29 3.32
CA ASP A 134 -14.78 -14.57 4.09
C ASP A 134 -16.19 -14.82 3.52
N SER A 135 -16.35 -14.81 2.19
CA SER A 135 -17.59 -15.21 1.52
C SER A 135 -18.00 -16.64 1.89
N MET A 136 -17.06 -17.58 1.89
CA MET A 136 -17.33 -18.98 2.26
C MET A 136 -17.72 -19.18 3.73
N VAL A 137 -17.26 -18.32 4.63
CA VAL A 137 -17.70 -18.30 6.03
C VAL A 137 -19.12 -17.75 6.12
N LEU A 138 -19.44 -16.70 5.36
CA LEU A 138 -20.78 -16.11 5.33
C LEU A 138 -21.82 -17.06 4.72
N THR A 139 -21.43 -17.87 3.73
CA THR A 139 -22.29 -18.92 3.14
C THR A 139 -22.41 -20.17 4.01
N GLY A 140 -21.63 -20.28 5.10
CA GLY A 140 -21.63 -21.43 5.99
C GLY A 140 -20.92 -22.66 5.44
N MET A 141 -20.11 -22.52 4.39
CA MET A 141 -19.32 -23.63 3.83
C MET A 141 -18.12 -24.00 4.72
N ILE A 142 -17.62 -23.05 5.52
CA ILE A 142 -16.46 -23.22 6.40
C ILE A 142 -16.83 -22.79 7.82
N SER A 143 -16.33 -23.51 8.82
CA SER A 143 -16.42 -23.06 10.21
C SER A 143 -15.50 -21.85 10.46
N THR A 144 -15.89 -21.00 11.41
CA THR A 144 -15.07 -19.85 11.81
C THR A 144 -13.66 -20.25 12.26
N GLY A 145 -13.52 -21.42 12.88
CA GLY A 145 -12.24 -21.98 13.32
C GLY A 145 -11.35 -22.45 12.16
N GLU A 146 -11.90 -23.20 11.19
CA GLU A 146 -11.16 -23.62 9.99
C GLU A 146 -10.72 -22.41 9.17
N ALA A 147 -11.60 -21.42 9.01
CA ALA A 147 -11.30 -20.21 8.26
C ALA A 147 -10.17 -19.40 8.89
N ALA A 148 -10.10 -19.31 10.23
CA ALA A 148 -8.97 -18.67 10.91
C ALA A 148 -7.64 -19.37 10.62
N GLY A 149 -7.62 -20.72 10.61
CA GLY A 149 -6.43 -21.49 10.24
C GLY A 149 -5.99 -21.28 8.79
N LEU A 150 -6.95 -21.20 7.86
CA LEU A 150 -6.67 -20.92 6.45
C LEU A 150 -6.15 -19.49 6.23
N ARG A 151 -6.74 -18.49 6.90
CA ARG A 151 -6.26 -17.09 6.85
C ARG A 151 -4.84 -16.98 7.36
N MET A 152 -4.54 -17.59 8.52
CA MET A 152 -3.19 -17.60 9.10
C MET A 152 -2.18 -18.21 8.12
N MET A 153 -2.53 -19.36 7.52
CA MET A 153 -1.67 -20.05 6.56
C MET A 153 -1.36 -19.21 5.31
N ILE A 154 -2.36 -18.54 4.73
CA ILE A 154 -2.18 -17.69 3.54
C ILE A 154 -1.34 -16.46 3.86
N LEU A 155 -1.53 -15.88 5.05
CA LEU A 155 -0.76 -14.74 5.52
C LEU A 155 0.71 -15.12 5.78
N ASP A 156 0.93 -16.20 6.54
CA ASP A 156 2.25 -16.65 7.00
C ASP A 156 3.10 -17.32 5.92
N SER A 157 2.46 -17.85 4.86
CA SER A 157 3.17 -18.56 3.79
C SER A 157 4.30 -17.70 3.17
N LYS A 158 5.54 -18.03 3.55
CA LYS A 158 6.77 -17.65 2.84
C LYS A 158 6.94 -18.42 1.52
N VAL A 159 6.26 -19.55 1.38
CA VAL A 159 6.35 -20.57 0.32
C VAL A 159 5.62 -20.15 -0.97
N SER A 160 6.02 -20.74 -2.10
CA SER A 160 5.47 -20.59 -3.46
C SER A 160 3.99 -21.00 -3.54
N VAL A 161 3.10 -20.15 -3.03
CA VAL A 161 1.64 -20.24 -3.24
C VAL A 161 1.29 -19.88 -4.70
N ALA A 162 2.22 -19.25 -5.43
CA ALA A 162 1.98 -18.80 -6.80
C ALA A 162 1.84 -19.96 -7.80
N ASP A 163 2.60 -21.05 -7.63
CA ASP A 163 2.57 -22.18 -8.56
C ASP A 163 1.35 -23.10 -8.35
N ASP A 164 0.93 -23.30 -7.09
CA ASP A 164 -0.19 -24.19 -6.75
C ASP A 164 -1.57 -23.51 -7.00
N PHE A 165 -1.61 -22.17 -7.11
CA PHE A 165 -2.84 -21.39 -7.23
C PHE A 165 -2.89 -20.46 -8.46
N SER A 166 -2.28 -20.84 -9.59
CA SER A 166 -2.30 -20.05 -10.83
C SER A 166 -3.73 -19.75 -11.34
N ASP A 167 -4.71 -20.61 -11.03
CA ASP A 167 -6.06 -20.58 -11.60
C ASP A 167 -7.17 -20.29 -10.57
N ILE A 168 -6.93 -19.45 -9.56
CA ILE A 168 -7.94 -19.12 -8.51
C ILE A 168 -9.25 -18.60 -9.10
N HIS A 169 -9.18 -17.82 -10.20
CA HIS A 169 -10.35 -17.19 -10.80
C HIS A 169 -11.33 -18.18 -11.44
N HIS A 170 -10.88 -19.36 -11.86
CA HIS A 170 -11.70 -20.31 -12.58
C HIS A 170 -12.28 -21.44 -11.70
N LYS A 171 -11.87 -21.53 -10.44
CA LYS A 171 -12.28 -22.61 -9.54
C LYS A 171 -13.58 -22.27 -8.81
N ASN A 172 -14.45 -23.28 -8.67
CA ASN A 172 -15.63 -23.17 -7.81
C ASN A 172 -15.20 -23.11 -6.34
N ASP A 173 -16.04 -22.52 -5.47
CA ASP A 173 -15.76 -22.37 -4.04
C ASP A 173 -15.47 -23.72 -3.36
N ALA A 174 -16.16 -24.78 -3.78
CA ALA A 174 -15.94 -26.15 -3.28
C ALA A 174 -14.60 -26.76 -3.72
N GLU A 175 -14.18 -26.49 -4.96
CA GLU A 175 -12.91 -26.99 -5.52
C GLU A 175 -11.73 -26.25 -4.90
N LEU A 176 -11.84 -24.92 -4.77
CA LEU A 176 -10.88 -24.09 -4.07
C LEU A 176 -10.71 -24.55 -2.61
N LEU A 177 -11.81 -24.92 -1.95
CA LEU A 177 -11.75 -25.44 -0.59
C LEU A 177 -11.06 -26.79 -0.49
N ALA A 178 -11.28 -27.68 -1.46
CA ALA A 178 -10.58 -28.96 -1.52
C ALA A 178 -9.07 -28.76 -1.68
N GLU A 179 -8.65 -27.81 -2.52
CA GLU A 179 -7.24 -27.45 -2.69
C GLU A 179 -6.64 -26.79 -1.45
N LEU A 180 -7.35 -25.85 -0.82
CA LEU A 180 -6.91 -25.22 0.42
C LEU A 180 -6.74 -26.25 1.54
N ARG A 181 -7.65 -27.24 1.64
CA ARG A 181 -7.54 -28.35 2.58
C ARG A 181 -6.38 -29.28 2.22
N HIS A 182 -6.21 -29.61 0.94
CA HIS A 182 -5.09 -30.42 0.48
C HIS A 182 -3.74 -29.77 0.78
N PHE A 183 -3.64 -28.46 0.51
CA PHE A 183 -2.48 -27.65 0.83
C PHE A 183 -2.27 -27.57 2.35
N SER A 184 -3.35 -27.36 3.12
CA SER A 184 -3.30 -27.37 4.57
C SER A 184 -2.76 -28.69 5.11
N ASP A 185 -3.20 -29.81 4.58
CA ASP A 185 -2.75 -31.13 5.00
C ASP A 185 -1.33 -31.44 4.53
N LYS A 186 -0.91 -30.93 3.36
CA LYS A 186 0.50 -30.93 2.92
C LYS A 186 1.38 -30.15 3.90
N CYS A 187 0.92 -29.01 4.40
CA CYS A 187 1.62 -28.22 5.42
C CYS A 187 1.57 -28.84 6.82
N LYS A 188 0.52 -29.59 7.16
CA LYS A 188 0.39 -30.33 8.44
C LYS A 188 1.18 -31.63 8.48
N LYS A 189 1.64 -32.16 7.33
CA LYS A 189 2.56 -33.31 7.33
C LYS A 189 3.77 -32.94 8.20
N LYS A 190 4.10 -33.82 9.14
CA LYS A 190 5.10 -33.57 10.19
C LYS A 190 6.39 -33.03 9.57
N CYS A 191 6.60 -31.74 9.72
CA CYS A 191 7.88 -31.11 9.41
C CYS A 191 8.85 -31.56 10.50
N PHE A 192 9.87 -32.33 10.13
CA PHE A 192 10.98 -32.62 11.02
C PHE A 192 11.99 -31.48 10.91
N HIS A 193 12.52 -31.06 12.05
CA HIS A 193 13.74 -30.26 12.09
C HIS A 193 14.92 -31.22 12.02
N ILE A 194 15.63 -31.19 10.90
CA ILE A 194 16.75 -32.08 10.61
C ILE A 194 18.01 -31.22 10.61
N VAL A 195 18.94 -31.55 11.50
CA VAL A 195 20.23 -30.86 11.59
C VAL A 195 21.31 -31.77 11.02
N HIS A 196 21.95 -31.33 9.94
CA HIS A 196 23.12 -31.98 9.37
C HIS A 196 24.38 -31.34 9.94
N VAL A 197 25.17 -32.11 10.67
CA VAL A 197 26.51 -31.70 11.09
C VAL A 197 27.51 -32.36 10.15
N CYS A 198 28.20 -31.58 9.33
CA CYS A 198 29.14 -32.08 8.34
C CYS A 198 30.38 -31.18 8.23
N THR A 199 31.43 -31.68 7.57
CA THR A 199 32.67 -30.94 7.31
C THR A 199 32.73 -30.38 5.89
N GLU A 200 31.86 -30.86 5.00
CA GLU A 200 31.84 -30.58 3.56
C GLU A 200 30.39 -30.33 3.12
N MET A 201 30.16 -29.35 2.25
CA MET A 201 28.83 -28.97 1.72
C MET A 201 29.00 -28.09 0.49
N GLU A 202 28.39 -28.44 -0.63
CA GLU A 202 28.39 -27.60 -1.83
C GLU A 202 27.26 -26.56 -1.73
N PRO A 203 27.49 -25.27 -2.02
CA PRO A 203 28.67 -24.68 -2.68
C PRO A 203 29.74 -24.10 -1.73
N VAL A 204 29.48 -24.03 -0.41
CA VAL A 204 30.35 -23.32 0.55
C VAL A 204 31.73 -23.97 0.70
N ILE A 205 31.78 -25.31 0.65
CA ILE A 205 32.97 -26.16 0.72
C ILE A 205 32.86 -27.20 -0.39
N PRO A 206 33.24 -26.88 -1.64
CA PRO A 206 33.10 -27.76 -2.80
C PRO A 206 34.27 -28.77 -2.90
N VAL A 207 34.67 -29.34 -1.77
CA VAL A 207 35.78 -30.29 -1.70
C VAL A 207 35.17 -31.66 -1.45
N GLY A 208 35.16 -32.53 -2.46
CA GLY A 208 34.78 -33.94 -2.30
C GLY A 208 33.37 -34.34 -2.76
N SER A 209 33.11 -35.65 -2.74
CA SER A 209 31.83 -36.25 -3.12
C SER A 209 30.76 -36.17 -2.02
N LEU A 210 31.18 -35.98 -0.76
CA LEU A 210 30.25 -35.81 0.36
C LEU A 210 29.56 -34.45 0.29
N ALA A 211 30.28 -33.40 -0.13
CA ALA A 211 29.74 -32.06 -0.30
C ALA A 211 28.45 -32.05 -1.14
N SER A 212 28.51 -32.63 -2.35
CA SER A 212 27.37 -32.69 -3.27
C SER A 212 26.25 -33.60 -2.75
N TYR A 213 26.59 -34.65 -2.00
CA TYR A 213 25.60 -35.53 -1.37
C TYR A 213 24.80 -34.82 -0.27
N VAL A 214 25.47 -34.10 0.63
CA VAL A 214 24.80 -33.33 1.70
C VAL A 214 23.90 -32.26 1.09
N THR A 215 24.33 -31.60 0.02
CA THR A 215 23.50 -30.65 -0.74
C THR A 215 22.30 -31.34 -1.36
N GLY A 216 22.49 -32.48 -2.01
CA GLY A 216 21.44 -33.26 -2.64
C GLY A 216 20.36 -33.73 -1.65
N ILE A 217 20.77 -34.30 -0.51
CA ILE A 217 19.82 -34.76 0.51
C ILE A 217 19.12 -33.59 1.18
N SER A 218 19.82 -32.50 1.48
CA SER A 218 19.23 -31.28 2.07
C SER A 218 18.16 -30.69 1.15
N CYS A 219 18.46 -30.56 -0.14
CA CYS A 219 17.50 -30.13 -1.16
C CYS A 219 16.29 -31.07 -1.26
N ALA A 220 16.51 -32.39 -1.24
CA ALA A 220 15.42 -33.37 -1.30
C ALA A 220 14.51 -33.30 -0.06
N LEU A 221 15.07 -33.10 1.13
CA LEU A 221 14.34 -32.96 2.39
C LEU A 221 13.55 -31.65 2.45
N GLN A 222 14.13 -30.55 1.98
CA GLN A 222 13.43 -29.27 1.85
C GLN A 222 12.27 -29.35 0.85
N ARG A 223 12.45 -30.02 -0.30
CA ARG A 223 11.36 -30.27 -1.27
C ARG A 223 10.23 -31.12 -0.67
N LYS A 224 10.54 -31.99 0.30
CA LYS A 224 9.53 -32.74 1.06
C LYS A 224 8.83 -31.90 2.15
N GLY A 225 9.26 -30.66 2.38
CA GLY A 225 8.69 -29.74 3.36
C GLY A 225 9.28 -29.86 4.77
N HIS A 226 10.48 -30.45 4.90
CA HIS A 226 11.21 -30.50 6.18
C HIS A 226 12.10 -29.28 6.37
N PHE A 227 12.30 -28.86 7.62
CA PHE A 227 13.20 -27.78 7.97
C PHE A 227 14.61 -28.36 8.16
N VAL A 228 15.52 -28.01 7.26
CA VAL A 228 16.89 -28.54 7.24
C VAL A 228 17.86 -27.46 7.62
N GLU A 229 18.67 -27.71 8.63
CA GLU A 229 19.76 -26.86 9.10
C GLU A 229 21.08 -27.59 8.89
N VAL A 230 22.10 -26.87 8.42
CA VAL A 230 23.43 -27.43 8.19
C VAL A 230 24.43 -26.67 9.06
N VAL A 231 25.13 -27.41 9.93
CA VAL A 231 26.17 -26.88 10.81
C VAL A 231 27.52 -27.30 10.24
N LEU A 232 28.31 -26.29 9.86
CA LEU A 232 29.64 -26.47 9.30
C LEU A 232 30.71 -25.86 10.20
N PRO A 233 31.87 -26.52 10.36
CA PRO A 233 33.05 -25.87 10.93
C PRO A 233 33.57 -24.79 9.99
N LYS A 234 33.97 -23.66 10.56
CA LYS A 234 34.53 -22.55 9.81
C LYS A 234 36.04 -22.73 9.60
N TYR A 235 36.42 -23.11 8.39
CA TYR A 235 37.79 -23.11 7.86
C TYR A 235 38.18 -21.76 7.23
N ALA A 236 39.47 -21.60 6.95
CA ALA A 236 39.98 -20.42 6.24
C ALA A 236 39.61 -20.40 4.75
N GLY A 237 39.35 -21.57 4.15
CA GLY A 237 39.07 -21.74 2.72
C GLY A 237 37.60 -21.82 2.33
N LEU A 238 36.66 -21.40 3.19
CA LEU A 238 35.24 -21.38 2.80
C LEU A 238 34.98 -20.28 1.78
N ILE A 239 34.14 -20.60 0.80
CA ILE A 239 33.60 -19.63 -0.14
C ILE A 239 32.38 -18.98 0.54
N LEU A 240 32.58 -17.79 1.09
CA LEU A 240 31.54 -17.06 1.82
C LEU A 240 30.68 -16.15 0.93
N ASP A 241 31.06 -15.99 -0.35
CA ASP A 241 30.38 -15.09 -1.29
C ASP A 241 28.90 -15.49 -1.51
N GLU A 242 28.60 -16.78 -1.39
CA GLU A 242 27.24 -17.32 -1.58
C GLU A 242 26.43 -17.36 -0.27
N VAL A 243 27.07 -17.11 0.88
CA VAL A 243 26.43 -17.19 2.20
C VAL A 243 25.88 -15.81 2.59
N GLN A 244 24.56 -15.69 2.66
CA GLN A 244 23.89 -14.45 3.05
C GLN A 244 23.64 -14.38 4.55
N GLY A 245 23.90 -13.21 5.15
CA GLY A 245 23.47 -12.91 6.52
C GLY A 245 24.35 -13.48 7.63
N LEU A 246 25.54 -13.98 7.29
CA LEU A 246 26.52 -14.51 8.23
C LEU A 246 26.95 -13.43 9.23
N ARG A 247 26.68 -13.65 10.51
CA ARG A 247 27.05 -12.76 11.61
C ARG A 247 27.73 -13.54 12.72
N GLU A 248 28.80 -12.96 13.26
CA GLU A 248 29.42 -13.49 14.47
C GLU A 248 28.52 -13.19 15.66
N ILE A 249 28.26 -14.21 16.47
CA ILE A 249 27.59 -14.02 17.75
C ILE A 249 28.61 -13.45 18.74
N GLU A 250 28.32 -12.28 19.30
CA GLU A 250 29.10 -11.63 20.36
C GLU A 250 28.87 -12.33 21.71
N ALA A 251 29.23 -13.61 21.79
CA ALA A 251 29.21 -14.39 23.01
C ALA A 251 30.44 -15.29 23.08
N GLU A 252 31.03 -15.39 24.26
CA GLU A 252 32.19 -16.23 24.51
C GLU A 252 31.73 -17.68 24.76
N PHE A 253 32.13 -18.59 23.87
CA PHE A 253 31.86 -20.02 24.03
C PHE A 253 33.16 -20.75 24.30
N TYR A 254 33.18 -21.66 25.27
CA TYR A 254 34.38 -22.43 25.60
C TYR A 254 34.15 -23.93 25.37
N SER A 255 35.12 -24.59 24.73
CA SER A 255 35.18 -26.05 24.62
C SER A 255 36.41 -26.59 25.33
N TYR A 256 36.26 -27.71 26.04
CA TYR A 256 37.36 -28.38 26.69
C TYR A 256 37.96 -29.45 25.75
N PHE A 257 39.26 -29.36 25.47
CA PHE A 257 39.97 -30.35 24.69
C PHE A 257 41.41 -30.48 25.19
N ASN A 258 41.90 -31.72 25.30
CA ASN A 258 43.28 -32.04 25.70
C ASN A 258 43.79 -31.31 26.97
N GLY A 259 42.97 -31.24 28.01
CA GLY A 259 43.38 -30.59 29.27
C GLY A 259 43.21 -29.08 29.31
N GLN A 260 42.79 -28.44 28.22
CA GLN A 260 42.72 -26.98 28.08
C GLN A 260 41.33 -26.51 27.65
N LEU A 261 40.98 -25.28 28.04
CA LEU A 261 39.79 -24.57 27.57
C LEU A 261 40.14 -23.75 26.32
N HIS A 262 39.38 -23.96 25.25
CA HIS A 262 39.51 -23.24 23.99
C HIS A 262 38.29 -22.33 23.78
N ASN A 263 38.53 -21.07 23.43
CA ASN A 263 37.46 -20.14 23.06
C ASN A 263 37.02 -20.39 21.61
N ASN A 264 35.71 -20.48 21.38
CA ASN A 264 35.06 -20.73 20.11
C ASN A 264 34.18 -19.54 19.73
N LYS A 265 34.22 -19.20 18.45
CA LYS A 265 33.34 -18.21 17.85
C LYS A 265 32.27 -18.95 17.06
N ILE A 266 31.01 -18.60 17.28
CA ILE A 266 29.87 -19.16 16.55
C ILE A 266 29.35 -18.10 15.58
N TRP A 267 29.10 -18.53 14.34
CA TRP A 267 28.60 -17.69 13.27
C TRP A 267 27.23 -18.19 12.82
N THR A 268 26.27 -17.29 12.62
CA THR A 268 24.88 -17.58 12.23
C THR A 268 24.37 -16.63 11.17
#